data_AF-K2CNH2-F1
#
_entry.id   AF-K2CNH2-F1
#
_cell.length_a   1.000
_cell.length_b   1.000
_cell.length_c   1.000
_cell.angle_alpha   90.00
_cell.angle_beta   90.00
_cell.angle_gamma   90.00
#
_symmetry.space_group_name_H-M   'P 1'
#
loop_
_entity.id
_entity.type
_entity.pdbx_description
1 polymer ?
#
loop_
_entity_poly.entity_id
_entity_poly.type
_entity_poly.pdbx_seq_one_letter_code
_entity_poly.pdbx_strand_id
1 'polypeptide(L)'
;MKDIFLKQLSLFLRSDFNFRKLAIAELKKYNKRILLKQADALIESLPFQDFKTWGKPGIRAQLFDTQNKKLEMDFVVEGDEHSFHILNAVSPAFTCALPFADYISQHLACNGA
;
A
#
# COMPACT_ATOMS: atom_id res chain seq x y z
N MET A 1 8.47 19.50 -2.93
CA MET A 1 7.11 19.49 -2.32
C MET A 1 6.01 19.80 -3.35
N LYS A 2 6.17 20.83 -4.20
CA LYS A 2 5.24 21.14 -5.31
C LYS A 2 5.05 19.97 -6.30
N ASP A 3 6.11 19.24 -6.64
CA ASP A 3 6.03 18.12 -7.59
C ASP A 3 5.21 16.94 -7.05
N ILE A 4 5.30 16.67 -5.75
CA ILE A 4 4.51 15.60 -5.10
C ILE A 4 3.04 15.99 -5.14
N PHE A 5 2.72 17.24 -4.79
CA PHE A 5 1.35 17.75 -4.82
C PHE A 5 0.76 17.75 -6.25
N LEU A 6 1.53 18.21 -7.24
CA LEU A 6 1.13 18.19 -8.65
C LEU A 6 0.92 16.77 -9.16
N LYS A 7 1.79 15.82 -8.79
CA LYS A 7 1.62 14.41 -9.10
C LYS A 7 0.35 13.85 -8.44
N GLN A 8 0.11 14.13 -7.17
CA GLN A 8 -1.10 13.70 -6.44
C GLN A 8 -2.39 14.30 -7.03
N LEU A 9 -2.37 15.57 -7.44
CA LEU A 9 -3.50 16.23 -8.09
C LEU A 9 -3.74 15.68 -9.50
N SER A 10 -2.67 15.49 -10.28
CA SER A 10 -2.73 14.86 -11.61
C SER A 10 -3.25 13.42 -11.51
N LEU A 11 -2.81 12.65 -10.50
CA LEU A 11 -3.36 11.35 -10.13
C LEU A 11 -4.85 11.45 -9.84
N PHE A 12 -5.25 12.30 -8.91
CA PHE A 12 -6.66 12.50 -8.60
C PHE A 12 -7.47 12.98 -9.81
N LEU A 13 -6.87 13.58 -10.83
CA LEU A 13 -7.56 14.03 -12.04
C LEU A 13 -7.52 13.04 -13.21
N ARG A 14 -6.50 12.18 -13.30
CA ARG A 14 -6.19 11.36 -14.49
C ARG A 14 -5.92 9.88 -14.19
N SER A 15 -5.84 9.46 -12.93
CA SER A 15 -5.62 8.05 -12.60
C SER A 15 -6.85 7.24 -12.93
N ASP A 16 -6.63 5.99 -13.33
CA ASP A 16 -7.68 4.98 -13.37
C ASP A 16 -8.49 4.96 -12.07
N PHE A 17 -9.76 4.61 -12.20
CA PHE A 17 -10.81 4.68 -11.17
C PHE A 17 -10.37 4.15 -9.79
N ASN A 18 -9.39 3.24 -9.77
CA ASN A 18 -8.83 2.60 -8.58
C ASN A 18 -8.19 3.58 -7.58
N PHE A 19 -7.35 4.54 -8.00
CA PHE A 19 -6.68 5.43 -7.04
C PHE A 19 -7.64 6.46 -6.43
N ARG A 20 -8.55 7.04 -7.24
CA ARG A 20 -9.62 7.92 -6.73
C ARG A 20 -10.51 7.22 -5.72
N LYS A 21 -10.95 6.01 -6.05
CA LYS A 21 -11.80 5.19 -5.17
C LYS A 21 -11.08 4.89 -3.87
N LEU A 22 -9.79 4.54 -3.93
CA LEU A 22 -8.95 4.33 -2.75
C LEU A 22 -8.82 5.60 -1.91
N ALA A 23 -8.45 6.73 -2.51
CA ALA A 23 -8.29 8.00 -1.80
C ALA A 23 -9.59 8.44 -1.11
N ILE A 24 -10.74 8.32 -1.78
CA ILE A 24 -12.05 8.61 -1.19
C ILE A 24 -12.36 7.63 -0.04
N ALA A 25 -12.04 6.35 -0.20
CA ALA A 25 -12.23 5.34 0.85
C ALA A 25 -11.37 5.63 2.08
N GLU A 26 -10.10 6.01 1.90
CA GLU A 26 -9.21 6.39 2.99
C GLU A 26 -9.67 7.69 3.68
N LEU A 27 -10.06 8.72 2.91
CA LEU A 27 -10.59 9.97 3.46
C LEU A 27 -11.83 9.73 4.34
N LYS A 28 -12.71 8.81 3.95
CA LYS A 28 -13.88 8.44 4.76
C LYS A 28 -13.49 7.84 6.12
N LYS A 29 -12.35 7.15 6.24
CA LYS A 29 -11.88 6.55 7.51
C LYS A 29 -11.42 7.59 8.53
N TYR A 30 -11.13 8.83 8.11
CA TYR A 30 -10.90 9.93 9.05
C TYR A 30 -12.16 10.28 9.85
N ASN A 31 -13.35 9.92 9.34
CA ASN A 31 -14.57 10.00 10.13
C ASN A 31 -14.70 8.78 11.03
N LYS A 32 -14.53 9.01 12.34
CA LYS A 32 -14.67 8.01 13.39
C LYS A 32 -15.95 7.18 13.28
N ARG A 33 -17.10 7.79 12.97
CA ARG A 33 -18.38 7.07 12.85
C ARG A 33 -18.36 6.08 11.70
N ILE A 34 -17.72 6.45 10.57
CA ILE A 34 -17.59 5.56 9.41
C ILE A 34 -16.67 4.40 9.76
N LEU A 35 -15.54 4.67 10.40
CA LEU A 35 -14.59 3.63 10.79
C LEU A 35 -15.22 2.64 11.79
N LEU A 36 -15.93 3.13 12.81
CA LEU A 36 -16.61 2.27 13.78
C LEU A 36 -17.73 1.46 13.12
N LYS A 37 -18.50 2.04 12.21
CA LYS A 37 -19.54 1.30 11.45
C LYS A 37 -18.95 0.19 10.58
N GLN A 38 -17.74 0.38 10.04
CA GLN A 38 -17.04 -0.66 9.30
C GLN A 38 -16.56 -1.79 10.22
N ALA A 39 -16.07 -1.45 11.43
CA ALA A 39 -15.66 -2.44 12.43
C ALA A 39 -16.85 -3.24 12.97
N ASP A 40 -18.00 -2.59 13.18
CA ASP A 40 -19.24 -3.20 13.66
C ASP A 40 -19.76 -4.29 12.71
N ALA A 41 -19.50 -4.18 11.41
CA ALA A 41 -19.85 -5.22 10.44
C ALA A 41 -18.98 -6.48 10.52
N LEU A 42 -17.86 -6.44 11.27
CA LEU A 42 -16.89 -7.53 11.38
C LEU A 42 -16.96 -8.27 12.73
N ILE A 43 -17.70 -7.72 13.71
CA ILE A 43 -17.80 -8.29 15.06
C ILE A 43 -19.26 -8.26 15.54
N GLU A 44 -19.61 -9.12 16.49
CA GLU A 44 -21.00 -9.29 16.94
C GLU A 44 -21.54 -8.10 17.75
N SER A 45 -20.67 -7.40 18.49
CA SER A 45 -21.04 -6.21 19.25
C SER A 45 -19.83 -5.28 19.40
N LEU A 46 -19.94 -4.06 18.88
CA LEU A 46 -18.93 -3.02 19.04
C LEU A 46 -19.43 -1.96 20.04
N PRO A 47 -18.77 -1.76 21.20
CA PRO A 47 -19.13 -0.68 22.12
C PRO A 47 -18.61 0.66 21.59
N PHE A 48 -19.37 1.31 20.70
CA PHE A 48 -19.00 2.57 20.04
C PHE A 48 -18.52 3.67 21.01
N GLN A 49 -19.04 3.67 22.24
CA GLN A 49 -18.72 4.67 23.27
C GLN A 49 -17.32 4.50 23.88
N ASP A 50 -16.72 3.31 23.79
CA ASP A 50 -15.44 2.98 24.41
C ASP A 50 -14.25 3.43 23.54
N PHE A 51 -14.47 3.59 22.24
CA PHE A 51 -13.48 4.13 21.32
C PHE A 51 -13.36 5.64 21.53
N LYS A 52 -12.56 6.10 22.49
CA LYS A 52 -12.42 7.54 22.80
C LYS A 52 -11.20 8.18 22.14
N THR A 53 -10.17 7.39 21.88
CA THR A 53 -8.86 7.85 21.40
C THR A 53 -8.56 7.29 20.01
N TRP A 54 -7.77 8.04 19.24
CA TRP A 54 -7.20 7.54 17.99
C TRP A 54 -5.88 6.83 18.28
N GLY A 55 -5.65 5.70 17.62
CA GLY A 55 -4.33 5.08 17.57
C GLY A 55 -3.33 5.92 16.77
N LYS A 56 -2.05 5.60 16.89
CA LYS A 56 -1.01 6.24 16.09
C LYS A 56 -1.17 5.83 14.60
N PRO A 57 -1.29 6.78 13.66
CA PRO A 57 -1.37 6.45 12.25
C PRO A 57 -0.03 5.92 11.74
N GLY A 58 -0.08 4.97 10.80
CA GLY A 58 1.08 4.48 10.05
C GLY A 58 1.00 4.92 8.59
N ILE A 59 2.17 5.12 7.97
CA ILE A 59 2.27 5.40 6.53
C ILE A 59 2.79 4.14 5.84
N ARG A 60 2.08 3.68 4.80
CA ARG A 60 2.57 2.63 3.90
C ARG A 60 3.44 3.27 2.82
N ALA A 61 4.73 2.93 2.78
CA ALA A 61 5.68 3.40 1.77
C ALA A 61 5.49 2.68 0.41
N GLN A 62 4.25 2.59 -0.06
CA GLN A 62 3.86 1.80 -1.23
C GLN A 62 4.39 2.44 -2.53
N LEU A 63 4.91 1.61 -3.43
CA LEU A 63 5.44 2.07 -4.71
C LEU A 63 4.33 2.65 -5.60
N PHE A 64 4.62 3.79 -6.22
CA PHE A 64 3.74 4.43 -7.18
C PHE A 64 4.39 4.42 -8.57
N ASP A 65 3.77 3.71 -9.50
CA ASP A 65 4.16 3.69 -10.91
C ASP A 65 3.70 5.00 -11.57
N THR A 66 4.67 5.86 -11.90
CA THR A 66 4.41 7.16 -12.53
C THR A 66 4.01 7.07 -14.00
N GLN A 67 4.34 5.97 -14.69
CA GLN A 67 4.04 5.76 -16.11
C GLN A 67 2.57 5.35 -16.25
N ASN A 68 2.17 4.29 -15.52
CA ASN A 68 0.81 3.77 -15.54
C ASN A 68 -0.12 4.46 -14.54
N LYS A 69 0.41 5.37 -13.69
CA LYS A 69 -0.33 6.14 -12.68
C LYS A 69 -1.12 5.25 -11.71
N LYS A 70 -0.51 4.15 -11.27
CA LYS A 70 -1.10 3.17 -10.35
C LYS A 70 -0.23 2.94 -9.11
N LEU A 71 -0.87 2.52 -8.03
CA LEU A 71 -0.17 2.00 -6.84
C LEU A 71 0.08 0.52 -7.03
N GLU A 72 1.32 0.08 -6.82
CA GLU A 72 1.66 -1.34 -6.94
C GLU A 72 1.22 -2.10 -5.70
N MET A 73 0.45 -3.17 -5.91
CA MET A 73 -0.20 -3.93 -4.84
C MET A 73 0.59 -5.17 -4.42
N ASP A 74 1.55 -5.59 -5.22
CA ASP A 74 2.39 -6.77 -5.02
C ASP A 74 3.88 -6.41 -5.16
N PHE A 75 4.76 -7.39 -4.96
CA PHE A 75 6.20 -7.21 -5.10
C PHE A 75 6.58 -6.69 -6.48
N VAL A 76 7.46 -5.69 -6.48
CA VAL A 76 8.15 -5.25 -7.69
C VAL A 76 9.63 -5.48 -7.47
N VAL A 77 10.20 -6.35 -8.30
CA VAL A 77 11.63 -6.64 -8.31
C VAL A 77 12.17 -6.42 -9.71
N GLU A 78 13.33 -5.78 -9.78
CA GLU A 78 14.01 -5.43 -11.02
C GLU A 78 15.50 -5.70 -10.83
N GLY A 79 16.20 -6.12 -11.87
CA GLY A 79 17.63 -6.36 -11.76
C GLY A 79 18.28 -6.66 -13.10
N ASP A 80 19.60 -6.60 -13.10
CA ASP A 80 20.49 -6.92 -14.19
C ASP A 80 21.68 -7.75 -13.69
N GLU A 81 22.71 -7.91 -14.52
CA GLU A 81 23.92 -8.67 -14.18
C GLU A 81 24.72 -8.08 -13.00
N HIS A 82 24.48 -6.81 -12.64
CA HIS A 82 25.27 -6.09 -11.64
C HIS A 82 24.51 -5.80 -10.36
N SER A 83 23.18 -5.75 -10.43
CA SER A 83 22.35 -5.28 -9.33
C SER A 83 20.95 -5.88 -9.33
N PHE A 84 20.38 -5.98 -8.13
CA PHE A 84 19.00 -6.42 -7.93
C PHE A 84 18.31 -5.51 -6.92
N HIS A 85 17.11 -5.07 -7.29
CA HIS A 85 16.32 -4.07 -6.58
C HIS A 85 14.98 -4.64 -6.18
N ILE A 86 14.63 -4.44 -4.91
CA ILE A 86 13.30 -4.74 -4.37
C ILE A 86 12.61 -3.39 -4.14
N LEU A 87 11.69 -3.03 -5.04
CA LEU A 87 11.10 -1.69 -5.13
C LEU A 87 9.78 -1.56 -4.36
N ASN A 88 9.03 -2.66 -4.18
CA ASN A 88 7.78 -2.66 -3.41
C ASN A 88 7.72 -3.84 -2.43
N ALA A 89 8.06 -3.59 -1.16
CA ALA A 89 8.09 -4.61 -0.10
C ALA A 89 7.21 -4.25 1.13
N VAL A 90 6.24 -3.35 0.98
CA VAL A 90 5.47 -2.83 2.14
C VAL A 90 4.38 -3.80 2.62
N SER A 91 3.79 -4.57 1.68
CA SER A 91 2.78 -5.60 1.92
C SER A 91 2.68 -6.37 0.60
N PRO A 92 3.02 -7.67 0.53
CA PRO A 92 2.92 -8.68 1.60
C PRO A 92 4.22 -9.03 2.35
N ALA A 93 5.35 -8.34 2.11
CA ALA A 93 6.66 -8.74 2.69
C ALA A 93 6.67 -8.94 4.21
N PHE A 94 5.94 -8.12 4.98
CA PHE A 94 5.86 -8.31 6.43
C PHE A 94 5.24 -9.65 6.83
N THR A 95 4.24 -10.11 6.08
CA THR A 95 3.54 -11.37 6.34
C THR A 95 4.25 -12.58 5.73
N CYS A 96 5.01 -12.41 4.65
CA CYS A 96 5.65 -13.51 3.91
C CYS A 96 7.17 -13.32 3.73
N ALA A 97 7.84 -12.69 4.71
CA ALA A 97 9.26 -12.33 4.60
C ALA A 97 10.18 -13.52 4.28
N LEU A 98 9.97 -14.65 4.95
CA LEU A 98 10.78 -15.87 4.77
C LEU A 98 10.60 -16.48 3.37
N PRO A 99 9.38 -16.87 2.93
CA PRO A 99 9.21 -17.42 1.59
C PRO A 99 9.54 -16.40 0.49
N PHE A 100 9.38 -15.11 0.75
CA PHE A 100 9.86 -14.08 -0.19
C PHE A 100 11.38 -14.07 -0.30
N ALA A 101 12.11 -14.18 0.81
CA ALA A 101 13.57 -14.28 0.78
C ALA A 101 14.04 -15.53 0.01
N ASP A 102 13.39 -16.68 0.19
CA ASP A 102 13.69 -17.90 -0.55
C ASP A 102 13.44 -17.71 -2.06
N TYR A 103 12.30 -17.11 -2.43
CA TYR A 103 11.97 -16.78 -3.82
C TYR A 103 13.05 -15.88 -4.47
N ILE A 104 13.48 -14.83 -3.76
CA ILE A 104 14.53 -13.93 -4.26
C ILE A 104 15.87 -14.66 -4.39
N SER A 105 16.25 -15.49 -3.41
CA SER A 105 17.50 -16.24 -3.46
C SER A 105 17.54 -17.20 -4.64
N GLN A 106 16.43 -17.89 -4.94
CA GLN A 106 16.32 -18.79 -6.09
C GLN A 106 16.38 -18.02 -7.41
N HIS A 107 15.69 -16.88 -7.49
CA HIS A 107 15.67 -16.03 -8.68
C HIS A 107 17.08 -15.51 -9.02
N LEU A 108 17.84 -15.09 -8.02
CA LEU A 108 19.23 -14.65 -8.19
C LEU A 108 20.16 -15.79 -8.62
N ALA A 109 19.98 -16.99 -8.06
CA ALA A 109 20.80 -18.15 -8.42
C ALA A 109 20.58 -18.61 -9.86
N CYS A 110 19.36 -18.48 -10.40
CA CYS A 110 19.04 -18.90 -11.77
C CYS A 110 19.41 -17.86 -12.84
N ASN A 111 19.36 -16.57 -12.51
CA ASN A 111 19.70 -15.48 -13.45
C ASN A 111 21.18 -15.06 -13.38
N GLY A 112 21.94 -15.59 -12.42
CA GLY A 112 23.38 -15.35 -12.27
C GLY A 112 24.29 -16.41 -12.92
N ALA A 113 23.80 -17.14 -13.94
CA ALA A 113 24.54 -18.14 -14.71
C ALA A 113 24.51 -17.85 -16.21
#